data_AF-A0A9P0NAI8-F1
#
_entry.id   AF-A0A9P0NAI8-F1
#
_cell.length_a   1.000
_cell.length_b   1.000
_cell.length_c   1.000
_cell.angle_alpha   90.00
_cell.angle_beta   90.00
_cell.angle_gamma   90.00
#
_symmetry.space_group_name_H-M   'P 1'
#
loop_
_entity.id
_entity.type
_entity.pdbx_description
1 polymer ?
#
loop_
_entity_poly.entity_id
_entity_poly.type
_entity_poly.pdbx_seq_one_letter_code
_entity_poly.pdbx_strand_id
1 'polypeptide(L)'
;MEDTISQHFANILSTLTILSCLFLKVPQIMYIKKKKSAEGIYIQAMLMEIFGFSIMTLYNFTNNYGIMTYLEYPIILLQVYVMFYYVLKFKKMLASSAVPLSTLAYFSAVIGFVTGTLPKGLLGYLVPFCTPLSGFAKVTYIYGIIKEQNADAVSLTTWVISVSTNLARIFTVYVDSADFKLLLNFLVSTLLSSAVLGTAIYYKKSSTPQPPTRSRRKSIAQHNHSD
;
A
#
# COMPACT_ATOMS: atom_id res chain seq x y z
N MET A 1 14.35 33.42 -4.26
CA MET A 1 12.90 33.52 -4.57
C MET A 1 12.38 32.19 -5.11
N GLU A 2 13.11 31.54 -6.02
CA GLU A 2 12.80 30.19 -6.52
C GLU A 2 12.75 29.13 -5.39
N ASP A 3 13.64 29.20 -4.40
CA ASP A 3 13.62 28.29 -3.25
C ASP A 3 12.34 28.43 -2.41
N THR A 4 11.87 29.66 -2.20
CA THR A 4 10.68 29.95 -1.38
C THR A 4 9.39 29.47 -2.06
N ILE A 5 9.30 29.61 -3.38
CA ILE A 5 8.17 29.13 -4.19
C ILE A 5 8.14 27.60 -4.19
N SER A 6 9.29 26.96 -4.39
CA SER A 6 9.42 25.50 -4.38
C SER A 6 9.05 24.91 -3.02
N GLN A 7 9.47 25.54 -1.93
CA GLN A 7 9.09 25.13 -0.57
C GLN A 7 7.59 25.26 -0.30
N HIS A 8 6.96 26.37 -0.73
CA HIS A 8 5.51 26.55 -0.58
C HIS A 8 4.74 25.49 -1.37
N PHE A 9 5.17 25.22 -2.60
CA PHE A 9 4.55 24.19 -3.42
C PHE A 9 4.69 22.79 -2.81
N ALA A 10 5.88 22.46 -2.29
CA ALA A 10 6.11 21.21 -1.56
C ALA A 10 5.19 21.09 -0.33
N ASN A 11 5.05 22.15 0.47
CA ASN A 11 4.17 22.16 1.63
C ASN A 11 2.69 21.95 1.26
N ILE A 12 2.23 22.55 0.16
CA ILE A 12 0.86 22.35 -0.34
C ILE A 12 0.65 20.88 -0.74
N LEU A 13 1.59 20.30 -1.50
CA LEU A 13 1.53 18.89 -1.90
C LEU A 13 1.53 17.94 -0.69
N SER A 14 2.41 18.18 0.29
CA SER A 14 2.47 17.40 1.52
C SER A 14 1.16 17.50 2.29
N THR A 15 0.59 18.71 2.42
CA THR A 15 -0.70 18.93 3.10
C THR A 15 -1.84 18.18 2.42
N LEU A 16 -1.95 18.27 1.09
CA LEU A 16 -2.96 17.54 0.31
C LEU A 16 -2.81 16.02 0.47
N THR A 17 -1.56 15.55 0.50
CA THR A 17 -1.28 14.13 0.69
C THR A 17 -1.70 13.68 2.09
N ILE A 18 -1.33 14.42 3.13
CA ILE A 18 -1.72 14.16 4.52
C ILE A 18 -3.24 14.11 4.66
N LEU A 19 -3.96 15.09 4.09
CA LEU A 19 -5.43 15.13 4.14
C LEU A 19 -6.06 13.92 3.45
N SER A 20 -5.52 13.50 2.31
CA SER A 20 -5.98 12.30 1.59
C SER A 20 -5.72 11.04 2.40
N CYS A 21 -4.56 10.97 3.07
CA CYS A 21 -4.15 9.84 3.88
C CYS A 21 -5.00 9.66 5.15
N LEU A 22 -5.67 10.70 5.67
CA LEU A 22 -6.57 10.61 6.83
C LEU A 22 -7.72 9.61 6.64
N PHE A 23 -8.18 9.41 5.40
CA PHE A 23 -9.33 8.56 5.11
C PHE A 23 -8.96 7.30 4.33
N LEU A 24 -7.68 7.07 4.06
CA LEU A 24 -7.23 6.06 3.10
C LEU A 24 -7.70 4.64 3.46
N LYS A 25 -7.63 4.25 4.73
CA LYS A 25 -8.02 2.90 5.18
C LYS A 25 -9.44 2.85 5.75
N VAL A 26 -10.11 3.99 5.92
CA VAL A 26 -11.45 4.09 6.51
C VAL A 26 -12.50 3.27 5.73
N PRO A 27 -12.60 3.36 4.39
CA PRO A 27 -13.55 2.54 3.62
C PRO A 27 -13.33 1.03 3.83
N GLN A 28 -12.06 0.60 3.90
CA GLN A 28 -11.70 -0.79 4.11
C GLN A 28 -12.09 -1.27 5.52
N ILE A 29 -11.88 -0.45 6.55
CA ILE A 29 -12.30 -0.73 7.93
C ILE A 29 -13.83 -0.86 8.01
N MET A 30 -14.57 0.07 7.40
CA MET A 30 -16.02 0.03 7.37
C MET A 30 -16.55 -1.21 6.67
N TYR A 31 -15.93 -1.62 5.55
CA TYR A 31 -16.29 -2.83 4.84
C TYR A 31 -16.14 -4.08 5.71
N ILE A 32 -15.00 -4.25 6.40
CA ILE A 32 -14.74 -5.39 7.30
C ILE A 32 -15.75 -5.42 8.45
N LYS A 33 -16.02 -4.26 9.05
CA LYS A 33 -17.00 -4.13 10.15
C LYS A 33 -18.41 -4.48 9.69
N LYS A 34 -18.82 -4.06 8.49
CA LYS A 34 -20.13 -4.37 7.90
C LYS A 34 -20.26 -5.85 7.55
N LYS A 35 -19.24 -6.44 6.92
CA LYS A 35 -19.22 -7.86 6.56
C LYS A 35 -19.09 -8.78 7.78
N LYS A 36 -18.58 -8.26 8.91
CA LYS A 36 -18.23 -9.03 10.12
C LYS A 36 -17.30 -10.23 9.81
N SER A 37 -16.50 -10.11 8.76
CA SER A 37 -15.60 -11.15 8.27
C SER A 37 -14.34 -10.50 7.69
N ALA A 38 -13.19 -11.12 7.96
CA ALA A 38 -11.90 -10.76 7.41
C ALA A 38 -11.39 -11.80 6.39
N GLU A 39 -12.33 -12.50 5.74
CA GLU A 39 -12.06 -13.40 4.63
C GLU A 39 -11.48 -12.63 3.43
N GLY A 40 -10.45 -13.19 2.80
CA GLY A 40 -9.69 -12.54 1.72
C GLY A 40 -8.62 -11.54 2.19
N ILE A 41 -8.53 -11.26 3.50
CA ILE A 41 -7.49 -10.39 4.07
C ILE A 41 -6.39 -11.25 4.70
N TYR A 42 -5.16 -11.05 4.23
CA TYR A 42 -3.97 -11.75 4.71
C TYR A 42 -3.30 -10.96 5.84
N ILE A 43 -3.14 -11.62 7.00
CA ILE A 43 -2.48 -11.02 8.19
C ILE A 43 -1.03 -10.66 7.87
N GLN A 44 -0.31 -11.50 7.13
CA GLN A 44 1.07 -11.24 6.76
C GLN A 44 1.22 -9.93 5.96
N ALA A 45 0.30 -9.67 5.02
CA ALA A 45 0.30 -8.42 4.25
C ALA A 45 0.06 -7.20 5.16
N MET A 46 -0.85 -7.32 6.14
CA MET A 46 -1.08 -6.24 7.11
C MET A 46 0.12 -5.99 8.03
N LEU A 47 0.80 -7.05 8.49
CA LEU A 47 2.02 -6.91 9.27
C LEU A 47 3.11 -6.21 8.46
N MET A 48 3.24 -6.53 7.18
CA MET A 48 4.17 -5.84 6.28
C MET A 48 3.82 -4.35 6.11
N GLU A 49 2.54 -3.98 6.00
CA GLU A 49 2.11 -2.57 6.01
C GLU A 49 2.51 -1.88 7.33
N ILE A 50 2.24 -2.51 8.47
CA ILE A 50 2.61 -1.99 9.80
C ILE A 50 4.11 -1.75 9.86
N PHE A 51 4.94 -2.75 9.53
CA PHE A 51 6.39 -2.61 9.56
C PHE A 51 6.89 -1.54 8.59
N GLY A 52 6.38 -1.51 7.35
CA GLY A 52 6.79 -0.54 6.34
C GLY A 52 6.52 0.90 6.76
N PHE A 53 5.31 1.19 7.26
CA PHE A 53 4.97 2.53 7.75
C PHE A 53 5.73 2.89 9.02
N SER A 54 6.02 1.91 9.89
CA SER A 54 6.82 2.13 11.10
C SER A 54 8.26 2.48 10.78
N ILE A 55 8.90 1.71 9.89
CA ILE A 55 10.28 1.94 9.45
C ILE A 55 10.38 3.34 8.84
N MET A 56 9.43 3.71 7.97
CA MET A 56 9.43 5.02 7.33
C MET A 56 9.23 6.15 8.34
N THR A 57 8.28 6.01 9.26
CA THR A 57 8.04 7.00 10.33
C THR A 57 9.28 7.17 11.21
N LEU A 58 9.84 6.06 11.71
CA LEU A 58 11.00 6.07 12.60
C LEU A 58 12.24 6.58 11.89
N TYR A 59 12.45 6.23 10.62
CA TYR A 59 13.60 6.72 9.85
C TYR A 59 13.55 8.24 9.70
N ASN A 60 12.39 8.79 9.35
CA ASN A 60 12.24 10.24 9.20
C ASN A 60 12.34 10.96 10.56
N PHE A 61 11.75 10.39 11.62
CA PHE A 61 11.84 10.91 12.98
C PHE A 61 13.28 10.91 13.51
N THR A 62 14.00 9.78 13.41
CA THR A 62 15.38 9.64 13.94
C THR A 62 16.44 10.40 13.14
N ASN A 63 16.11 10.82 11.92
CA ASN A 63 16.93 11.75 11.13
C ASN A 63 16.53 13.22 11.31
N ASN A 64 15.57 13.52 12.20
CA ASN A 64 15.08 14.87 12.50
C ASN A 64 14.53 15.62 11.27
N TYR A 65 13.88 14.91 10.34
CA TYR A 65 13.22 15.55 9.21
C TYR A 65 11.95 16.29 9.64
N GLY A 66 11.54 17.27 8.83
CA GLY A 66 10.36 18.07 9.08
C GLY A 66 9.11 17.20 9.19
N ILE A 67 8.23 17.51 10.15
CA ILE A 67 7.04 16.68 10.41
C ILE A 67 6.16 16.53 9.16
N MET A 68 6.02 17.60 8.37
CA MET A 68 5.20 17.60 7.15
C MET A 68 5.71 16.65 6.07
N THR A 69 6.98 16.26 6.10
CA THR A 69 7.59 15.36 5.12
C THR A 69 7.13 13.91 5.30
N TYR A 70 6.73 13.53 6.51
CA TYR A 70 6.47 12.13 6.86
C TYR A 70 5.19 11.90 7.69
N LEU A 71 4.43 12.95 8.03
CA LEU A 71 3.24 12.87 8.89
C LEU A 71 2.16 11.93 8.34
N GLU A 72 2.11 11.70 7.04
CA GLU A 72 1.19 10.72 6.45
C GLU A 72 1.41 9.29 6.98
N TYR A 73 2.65 8.88 7.25
CA TYR A 73 2.95 7.51 7.66
C TYR A 73 2.38 7.17 9.05
N PRO A 74 2.60 7.97 10.11
CA PRO A 74 1.98 7.69 11.41
C PRO A 74 0.46 7.81 11.34
N ILE A 75 -0.10 8.72 10.53
CA ILE A 75 -1.56 8.83 10.33
C ILE A 75 -2.13 7.55 9.71
N ILE A 76 -1.50 7.02 8.66
CA ILE A 76 -1.93 5.77 8.04
C ILE A 76 -1.72 4.59 9.01
N LEU A 77 -0.59 4.55 9.72
CA LEU A 77 -0.26 3.50 10.67
C LEU A 77 -1.33 3.35 11.77
N LEU A 78 -1.84 4.47 12.30
CA LEU A 78 -2.95 4.46 13.26
C LEU A 78 -4.21 3.81 12.68
N GLN A 79 -4.57 4.12 11.43
CA GLN A 79 -5.72 3.48 10.79
C GLN A 79 -5.48 1.99 10.53
N VAL A 80 -4.25 1.61 10.14
CA VAL A 80 -3.88 0.21 9.93
C VAL A 80 -3.94 -0.58 11.24
N TYR A 81 -3.57 -0.01 12.39
CA TYR A 81 -3.76 -0.67 13.69
C TYR A 81 -5.23 -0.96 13.98
N VAL A 82 -6.12 0.02 13.75
CA VAL A 82 -7.57 -0.17 13.94
C VAL A 82 -8.09 -1.26 13.01
N MET A 83 -7.68 -1.25 11.75
CA MET A 83 -8.03 -2.29 10.79
C MET A 83 -7.51 -3.66 11.23
N PHE A 84 -6.27 -3.74 11.71
CA PHE A 84 -5.61 -4.97 12.14
C PHE A 84 -6.32 -5.60 13.33
N TYR A 85 -6.73 -4.77 14.30
CA TYR A 85 -7.56 -5.21 15.41
C TYR A 85 -8.86 -5.90 14.95
N TYR A 86 -9.60 -5.28 14.01
CA TYR A 86 -10.82 -5.90 13.47
C TYR A 86 -10.53 -7.21 12.73
N VAL A 87 -9.43 -7.28 11.98
CA VAL A 87 -9.03 -8.50 11.27
C VAL A 87 -8.70 -9.62 12.24
N LEU A 88 -7.91 -9.35 13.29
CA LEU A 88 -7.62 -10.33 14.35
C LEU A 88 -8.89 -10.76 15.09
N LYS A 89 -9.82 -9.82 15.34
CA LYS A 89 -11.11 -10.09 15.97
C LYS A 89 -11.94 -11.07 15.15
N PHE A 90 -12.13 -10.81 13.86
CA PHE A 90 -12.96 -11.66 13.01
C PHE A 90 -12.30 -12.99 12.64
N LYS A 91 -10.97 -13.08 12.67
CA LYS A 91 -10.23 -14.35 12.55
C LYS A 91 -10.13 -15.13 13.87
N LYS A 92 -10.73 -14.63 14.97
CA LYS A 92 -10.67 -15.23 16.32
C LYS A 92 -9.25 -15.45 16.85
N MET A 93 -8.29 -14.63 16.40
CA MET A 93 -6.88 -14.74 16.79
C MET A 93 -6.53 -13.87 18.01
N LEU A 94 -7.43 -12.98 18.43
CA LEU A 94 -7.20 -12.11 19.61
C LEU A 94 -6.91 -12.88 20.90
N ALA A 95 -7.46 -14.09 21.06
CA ALA A 95 -7.25 -14.93 22.25
C ALA A 95 -5.92 -15.69 22.21
N SER A 96 -5.16 -15.63 21.11
CA SER A 96 -3.86 -16.29 21.01
C SER A 96 -2.83 -15.52 21.82
N SER A 97 -2.10 -16.23 22.71
CA SER A 97 -1.01 -15.67 23.52
C SER A 97 0.12 -15.06 22.68
N ALA A 98 0.22 -15.41 21.39
CA ALA A 98 1.20 -14.83 20.48
C ALA A 98 0.91 -13.35 20.14
N VAL A 99 -0.35 -12.92 20.16
CA VAL A 99 -0.74 -11.53 19.84
C VAL A 99 -0.22 -10.52 20.86
N PRO A 100 -0.46 -10.66 22.18
CA PRO A 100 0.06 -9.69 23.15
C PRO A 100 1.59 -9.70 23.18
N LEU A 101 2.25 -10.85 23.06
CA LEU A 101 3.71 -10.95 23.07
C LEU A 101 4.33 -10.25 21.85
N SER A 102 3.82 -10.50 20.65
CA SER A 102 4.31 -9.85 19.42
C SER A 102 4.02 -8.35 19.42
N THR A 103 2.88 -7.92 19.96
CA THR A 103 2.53 -6.50 20.11
C THR A 103 3.49 -5.80 21.06
N LEU A 104 3.79 -6.41 22.21
CA LEU A 104 4.73 -5.87 23.19
C LEU A 104 6.15 -5.76 22.59
N ALA A 105 6.63 -6.82 21.94
CA ALA A 105 7.95 -6.83 21.30
C ALA A 105 8.07 -5.76 20.20
N TYR A 106 7.01 -5.57 19.42
CA TYR A 106 6.95 -4.53 18.40
C TYR A 106 7.02 -3.12 19.01
N PHE A 107 6.16 -2.82 20.00
CA PHE A 107 6.17 -1.50 20.64
C PHE A 107 7.46 -1.23 21.43
N SER A 108 8.07 -2.25 22.04
CA SER A 108 9.39 -2.08 22.68
C SER A 108 10.46 -1.71 21.66
N ALA A 109 10.43 -2.29 20.46
CA ALA A 109 11.36 -1.92 19.39
C ALA A 109 11.12 -0.48 18.91
N VAL A 110 9.85 -0.08 18.71
CA VAL A 110 9.47 1.30 18.34
C VAL A 110 9.97 2.30 19.38
N ILE A 111 9.68 2.06 20.67
CA ILE A 111 10.17 2.90 21.78
C ILE A 111 11.70 2.91 21.80
N GLY A 112 12.34 1.77 21.51
CA GLY A 112 13.78 1.68 21.45
C GLY A 112 14.42 2.62 20.42
N PHE A 113 13.82 2.71 19.22
CA PHE A 113 14.26 3.68 18.21
C PHE A 113 13.95 5.13 18.59
N VAL A 114 12.76 5.40 19.16
CA VAL A 114 12.35 6.76 19.56
C VAL A 114 13.25 7.32 20.66
N THR A 115 13.62 6.49 21.64
CA THR A 115 14.49 6.85 22.76
C THR A 115 15.97 6.88 22.40
N GLY A 116 16.34 6.44 21.19
CA GLY A 116 17.73 6.33 20.76
C GLY A 116 18.51 5.16 21.37
N THR A 117 17.85 4.26 22.09
CA THR A 117 18.50 3.03 22.61
C THR A 117 18.88 2.07 21.50
N LEU A 118 18.11 2.06 20.40
CA LEU A 118 18.46 1.33 19.18
C LEU A 118 19.14 2.25 18.15
N PRO A 119 20.19 1.77 17.46
CA PRO A 119 20.92 2.59 16.50
C PRO A 119 20.06 2.89 15.27
N LYS A 120 19.89 4.17 14.95
CA LYS A 120 19.17 4.62 13.74
C LYS A 120 19.72 4.07 12.43
N GLY A 121 21.00 3.65 12.41
CA GLY A 121 21.63 2.99 11.25
C GLY A 121 20.86 1.75 10.79
N LEU A 122 20.23 1.00 11.72
CA LEU A 122 19.41 -0.17 11.39
C LEU A 122 18.21 0.21 10.51
N LEU A 123 17.55 1.33 10.80
CA LEU A 123 16.46 1.86 9.96
C LEU A 123 16.96 2.21 8.56
N GLY A 124 18.19 2.72 8.44
CA GLY A 124 18.81 3.04 7.16
C GLY A 124 19.02 1.81 6.25
N TYR A 125 19.21 0.62 6.83
CA TYR A 125 19.24 -0.63 6.06
C TYR A 125 17.83 -1.13 5.75
N LEU A 126 16.85 -0.87 6.60
CA LEU A 126 15.46 -1.30 6.46
C LEU A 126 14.66 -0.49 5.43
N VAL A 127 14.93 0.81 5.27
CA VAL A 127 14.22 1.68 4.31
C VAL A 127 14.27 1.14 2.87
N PRO A 128 15.43 0.71 2.35
CA PRO A 128 15.48 0.06 1.04
C PRO A 128 14.61 -1.19 0.92
N PHE A 129 14.37 -1.95 2.01
CA PHE A 129 13.50 -3.13 1.99
C PHE A 129 12.00 -2.79 1.93
N CYS A 130 11.60 -1.56 2.30
CA CYS A 130 10.25 -1.09 2.05
C CYS A 130 9.94 -1.00 0.54
N THR A 131 10.97 -0.81 -0.30
CA THR A 131 10.83 -0.73 -1.76
C THR A 131 10.44 -2.08 -2.38
N PRO A 132 11.15 -3.21 -2.15
CA PRO A 132 10.72 -4.54 -2.56
C PRO A 132 9.32 -4.90 -2.11
N LEU A 133 8.89 -4.48 -0.91
CA LEU A 133 7.54 -4.76 -0.43
C LEU A 133 6.48 -4.12 -1.34
N SER A 134 6.66 -2.83 -1.63
CA SER A 134 5.80 -2.09 -2.56
C SER A 134 5.96 -2.57 -4.01
N GLY A 135 7.16 -2.99 -4.38
CA GLY A 135 7.51 -3.47 -5.71
C GLY A 135 6.91 -4.84 -6.02
N PHE A 136 6.90 -5.76 -5.06
CA PHE A 136 6.34 -7.10 -5.23
C PHE A 136 4.86 -7.02 -5.60
N ALA A 137 4.09 -6.17 -4.94
CA ALA A 137 2.69 -5.93 -5.30
C ALA A 137 2.57 -5.49 -6.78
N LYS A 138 3.35 -4.50 -7.21
CA LYS A 138 3.33 -4.00 -8.60
C LYS A 138 3.74 -5.07 -9.61
N VAL A 139 4.77 -5.85 -9.30
CA VAL A 139 5.21 -6.98 -10.14
C VAL A 139 4.10 -8.03 -10.26
N THR A 140 3.41 -8.35 -9.17
CA THR A 140 2.27 -9.29 -9.23
C THR A 140 1.12 -8.77 -10.10
N TYR A 141 0.88 -7.45 -10.13
CA TYR A 141 -0.09 -6.85 -11.06
C TYR A 141 0.35 -7.01 -12.53
N ILE A 142 1.62 -6.72 -12.85
CA ILE A 142 2.16 -6.89 -14.21
C ILE A 142 2.01 -8.35 -14.65
N TYR A 143 2.46 -9.28 -13.79
CA TYR A 143 2.35 -10.71 -14.06
C TYR A 143 0.90 -11.15 -14.27
N GLY A 144 -0.03 -10.69 -13.42
CA GLY A 144 -1.46 -10.98 -13.56
C GLY A 144 -2.04 -10.49 -14.89
N ILE A 145 -1.74 -9.25 -15.29
CA ILE A 145 -2.24 -8.70 -16.56
C ILE A 145 -1.68 -9.50 -17.75
N ILE A 146 -0.38 -9.81 -17.75
CA ILE A 146 0.24 -10.59 -18.82
C ILE A 146 -0.32 -12.01 -18.86
N LYS A 147 -0.51 -12.66 -17.70
CA LYS A 147 -1.02 -14.03 -17.63
C LYS A 147 -2.46 -14.13 -18.17
N GLU A 148 -3.32 -13.19 -17.77
CA GLU A 148 -4.72 -13.18 -18.20
C GLU A 148 -4.93 -12.54 -19.58
N GLN A 149 -3.89 -11.91 -20.14
CA GLN A 149 -3.94 -11.13 -21.39
C GLN A 149 -5.09 -10.09 -21.38
N ASN A 150 -5.48 -9.62 -20.20
CA ASN A 150 -6.58 -8.68 -19.98
C ASN A 150 -6.25 -7.77 -18.78
N ALA A 151 -6.62 -6.50 -18.87
CA ALA A 151 -6.44 -5.48 -17.84
C ALA A 151 -7.77 -4.95 -17.24
N ASP A 152 -8.92 -5.57 -17.51
CA ASP A 152 -10.25 -5.09 -17.07
C ASP A 152 -10.39 -4.99 -15.54
N ALA A 153 -9.76 -5.90 -14.80
CA ALA A 153 -9.74 -5.89 -13.34
C ALA A 153 -8.87 -4.75 -12.76
N VAL A 154 -8.10 -4.05 -13.60
CA VAL A 154 -7.13 -3.03 -13.19
C VAL A 154 -7.61 -1.64 -13.58
N SER A 155 -7.79 -0.78 -12.58
CA SER A 155 -8.14 0.63 -12.79
C SER A 155 -6.94 1.45 -13.25
N LEU A 156 -6.99 1.96 -14.49
CA LEU A 156 -5.95 2.86 -15.03
C LEU A 156 -5.81 4.12 -14.18
N THR A 157 -6.92 4.67 -13.71
CA THR A 157 -6.95 5.87 -12.86
C THR A 157 -6.16 5.66 -11.56
N THR A 158 -6.27 4.47 -10.94
CA THR A 158 -5.51 4.14 -9.73
C THR A 158 -3.99 4.18 -9.99
N TRP A 159 -3.55 3.66 -11.13
CA TRP A 159 -2.13 3.64 -11.48
C TRP A 159 -1.60 5.00 -11.92
N VAL A 160 -2.40 5.83 -12.59
CA VAL A 160 -2.07 7.24 -12.86
C VAL A 160 -1.87 8.00 -11.55
N ILE A 161 -2.82 7.89 -10.61
CA ILE A 161 -2.71 8.51 -9.28
C ILE A 161 -1.45 8.01 -8.55
N SER A 162 -1.17 6.71 -8.64
CA SER A 162 0.03 6.12 -8.04
C SER A 162 1.32 6.73 -8.62
N VAL A 163 1.46 6.82 -9.94
CA VAL A 163 2.62 7.46 -10.59
C VAL A 163 2.75 8.93 -10.14
N SER A 164 1.67 9.70 -10.22
CA SER A 164 1.67 11.11 -9.83
C SER A 164 2.03 11.31 -8.36
N THR A 165 1.55 10.46 -7.47
CA THR A 165 1.85 10.54 -6.03
C THR A 165 3.33 10.24 -5.76
N ASN A 166 3.89 9.21 -6.40
CA ASN A 166 5.32 8.89 -6.21
C ASN A 166 6.22 10.00 -6.80
N LEU A 167 5.83 10.61 -7.93
CA LEU A 167 6.54 11.78 -8.48
C LEU A 167 6.49 12.99 -7.53
N ALA A 168 5.32 13.31 -6.98
CA ALA A 168 5.18 14.37 -5.98
C ALA A 168 6.06 14.10 -4.74
N ARG A 169 6.22 12.82 -4.37
CA ARG A 169 7.11 12.40 -3.28
C ARG A 169 8.59 12.55 -3.61
N ILE A 170 9.01 12.23 -4.83
CA ILE A 170 10.38 12.51 -5.28
C ILE A 170 10.67 14.01 -5.15
N PHE A 171 9.75 14.86 -5.62
CA PHE A 171 9.92 16.31 -5.55
C PHE A 171 9.98 16.83 -4.10
N THR A 172 9.01 16.45 -3.26
CA THR A 172 8.96 16.90 -1.86
C THR A 172 10.15 16.40 -1.05
N VAL A 173 10.57 15.14 -1.20
CA VAL A 173 11.77 14.61 -0.53
C VAL A 173 13.04 15.33 -0.99
N TYR A 174 13.16 15.61 -2.30
CA TYR A 174 14.29 16.33 -2.86
C TYR A 174 14.39 17.74 -2.26
N VAL A 175 13.27 18.45 -2.15
CA VAL A 175 13.20 19.80 -1.57
C VAL A 175 13.41 19.80 -0.05
N ASP A 176 12.83 18.85 0.67
CA ASP A 176 12.80 18.88 2.14
C ASP A 176 14.06 18.30 2.80
N SER A 177 14.64 17.25 2.22
CA SER A 177 15.70 16.45 2.88
C SER A 177 16.85 16.03 1.97
N ALA A 178 16.60 15.93 0.66
CA ALA A 178 17.51 15.36 -0.34
C ALA A 178 18.08 13.96 0.05
N ASP A 179 17.35 13.18 0.86
CA ASP A 179 17.81 11.85 1.29
C ASP A 179 17.76 10.87 0.11
N PHE A 180 18.94 10.41 -0.30
CA PHE A 180 19.11 9.50 -1.43
C PHE A 180 18.37 8.16 -1.27
N LYS A 181 18.25 7.63 -0.05
CA LYS A 181 17.53 6.35 0.20
C LYS A 181 16.03 6.54 0.01
N LEU A 182 15.47 7.65 0.49
CA LEU A 182 14.07 7.99 0.26
C LEU A 182 13.81 8.26 -1.22
N LEU A 183 14.68 9.02 -1.88
CA LEU A 183 14.58 9.29 -3.31
C LEU A 183 14.63 8.01 -4.15
N LEU A 184 15.56 7.09 -3.87
CA LEU A 184 15.62 5.80 -4.55
C LEU A 184 14.37 4.97 -4.33
N ASN A 185 13.81 4.95 -3.11
CA ASN A 185 12.58 4.23 -2.82
C ASN A 185 11.42 4.72 -3.72
N PHE A 186 11.22 6.04 -3.79
CA PHE A 186 10.17 6.62 -4.63
C PHE A 186 10.45 6.50 -6.12
N LEU A 187 11.71 6.59 -6.54
CA LEU A 187 12.11 6.42 -7.94
C LEU A 187 11.77 5.00 -8.42
N VAL A 188 12.17 3.97 -7.68
CA VAL A 188 11.85 2.58 -8.03
C VAL A 188 10.33 2.35 -8.00
N SER A 189 9.62 2.89 -7.00
CA SER A 189 8.16 2.80 -6.92
C SER A 189 7.47 3.47 -8.11
N THR A 190 7.99 4.60 -8.58
CA THR A 190 7.50 5.32 -9.77
C THR A 190 7.70 4.49 -11.03
N LEU A 191 8.91 3.95 -11.25
CA LEU A 191 9.21 3.11 -12.41
C LEU A 191 8.30 1.88 -12.48
N LEU A 192 8.11 1.20 -11.36
CA LEU A 192 7.23 0.04 -11.30
C LEU A 192 5.75 0.41 -11.48
N SER A 193 5.29 1.55 -10.93
CA SER A 193 3.91 2.02 -11.15
C SER A 193 3.67 2.37 -12.61
N SER A 194 4.63 3.01 -13.27
CA SER A 194 4.59 3.32 -14.70
C SER A 194 4.59 2.05 -15.55
N ALA A 195 5.36 1.04 -15.17
CA ALA A 195 5.35 -0.26 -15.84
C ALA A 195 3.96 -0.92 -15.74
N VAL A 196 3.35 -0.96 -14.56
CA VAL A 196 1.98 -1.50 -14.40
C VAL A 196 0.98 -0.72 -15.26
N LEU A 197 1.04 0.61 -15.24
CA LEU A 197 0.17 1.46 -16.04
C LEU A 197 0.33 1.17 -17.55
N GLY A 198 1.57 1.09 -18.02
CA GLY A 198 1.89 0.79 -19.42
C GLY A 198 1.37 -0.57 -19.85
N THR A 199 1.60 -1.61 -19.04
CA THR A 199 1.05 -2.95 -19.29
C THR A 199 -0.47 -2.93 -19.32
N ALA A 200 -1.13 -2.25 -18.38
CA ALA A 200 -2.58 -2.16 -18.34
C ALA A 200 -3.15 -1.43 -19.58
N ILE A 201 -2.55 -0.33 -20.01
CA ILE A 201 -2.97 0.40 -21.23
C ILE A 201 -2.83 -0.48 -22.47
N TYR A 202 -1.69 -1.15 -22.62
CA TYR A 202 -1.42 -2.03 -23.75
C TYR A 202 -2.48 -3.13 -23.87
N TYR A 203 -2.73 -3.85 -22.77
CA TYR A 203 -3.69 -4.96 -22.77
C TYR A 203 -5.14 -4.52 -22.90
N LYS A 204 -5.51 -3.36 -22.35
CA LYS A 204 -6.87 -2.82 -22.50
C LYS A 204 -7.20 -2.39 -23.95
N LYS A 205 -6.19 -1.97 -24.71
CA LYS A 205 -6.33 -1.67 -26.14
C LYS A 205 -6.42 -2.96 -26.98
N SER A 206 -5.79 -4.04 -26.53
CA SER A 206 -5.78 -5.35 -27.21
C SER A 206 -7.00 -6.21 -26.91
N SER A 207 -7.78 -5.88 -25.88
CA SER A 207 -9.06 -6.53 -25.57
C SER A 207 -10.15 -6.13 -26.56
N THR A 208 -10.17 -6.75 -27.74
CA THR A 208 -11.33 -6.77 -28.63
C THR A 208 -12.55 -7.29 -27.84
N PRO A 209 -13.74 -6.66 -27.91
CA PRO A 209 -14.90 -7.10 -27.13
C PRO A 209 -15.26 -8.54 -27.51
N GLN A 210 -15.00 -9.50 -26.63
CA GLN A 210 -15.57 -10.84 -26.78
C GLN A 210 -17.07 -10.76 -26.47
N PRO A 211 -17.95 -11.29 -27.34
CA PRO A 211 -19.38 -11.33 -27.05
C PRO A 211 -19.60 -12.16 -25.78
N PRO A 212 -20.63 -11.83 -24.98
CA PRO A 212 -20.91 -12.54 -23.74
C PRO A 212 -21.07 -14.03 -24.05
N THR A 213 -20.21 -14.85 -23.45
CA THR A 213 -20.27 -16.30 -23.57
C THR A 213 -21.62 -16.73 -22.99
N ARG A 214 -22.57 -17.07 -23.87
CA ARG A 214 -23.86 -17.65 -23.48
C ARG A 214 -23.56 -18.85 -22.60
N SER A 215 -23.77 -18.70 -21.28
CA SER A 215 -23.90 -19.82 -20.35
C SER A 215 -24.84 -20.83 -20.99
N ARG A 216 -24.28 -21.99 -21.34
CA ARG A 216 -24.97 -23.12 -21.95
C ARG A 216 -25.99 -23.59 -20.93
N ARG A 217 -27.23 -23.07 -21.03
CA ARG A 217 -28.40 -23.55 -20.31
C ARG A 217 -28.46 -25.05 -20.56
N LYS A 218 -28.10 -25.87 -19.57
CA LYS A 218 -28.30 -27.33 -19.63
C LYS A 218 -29.80 -27.55 -19.73
N SER A 219 -30.29 -27.70 -20.96
CA SER A 219 -31.57 -28.31 -21.25
C SER A 219 -31.46 -29.75 -20.75
N ILE A 220 -32.04 -30.01 -19.60
CA ILE A 220 -32.32 -31.37 -19.13
C ILE A 220 -33.41 -31.88 -20.07
N ALA A 221 -32.99 -32.54 -21.15
CA ALA A 221 -33.85 -33.42 -21.91
C ALA A 221 -34.08 -34.66 -21.04
N GLN A 222 -35.15 -34.65 -20.25
CA GLN A 222 -35.74 -35.89 -19.75
C GLN A 222 -36.43 -36.56 -20.94
N HIS A 223 -35.68 -37.44 -21.60
CA HIS A 223 -36.22 -38.44 -22.50
C HIS A 223 -35.89 -39.80 -21.86
N ASN A 224 -36.81 -40.29 -21.02
CA ASN A 224 -36.89 -41.70 -20.71
C ASN A 224 -38.09 -42.25 -21.48
N HIS A 225 -37.76 -43.10 -22.44
CA HIS A 225 -38.68 -43.98 -23.15
C HIS A 225 -39.26 -45.03 -22.18
N SER A 226 -40.56 -45.27 -22.35
CA SER A 226 -41.27 -46.56 -22.35
C SER A 226 -40.68 -47.73 -21.57
N ASP A 227 -41.42 -48.18 -20.54
CA ASP A 227 -42.13 -49.46 -20.51
C ASP A 227 -43.38 -49.34 -19.64
#